data_AF-A0A944QK66-F1
#
_entry.id   AF-A0A944QK66-F1
#
_cell.length_a   1.000
_cell.length_b   1.000
_cell.length_c   1.000
_cell.angle_alpha   90.00
_cell.angle_beta   90.00
_cell.angle_gamma   90.00
#
_symmetry.space_group_name_H-M   'P 1'
#
loop_
_entity.id
_entity.type
_entity.pdbx_description
1 polymer ?
#
loop_
_entity_poly.entity_id
_entity_poly.type
_entity_poly.pdbx_seq_one_letter_code
_entity_poly.pdbx_strand_id
1 'polypeptide(L)'
;MKLVLKTLYLMLFIAGYISIYVVGILVAKAGDPELGSAIVLTTIGLTVVALLLWVGSNNSAARAAKAGTVTVEETAAFNVDPLKVWSVIRPAESAVLFSDAQRAFTVPGTPLGVGEQQCFIGRDGAACIIEVIDEEVPRWAATKTVTPTGVATRQTYKLEPTPSGCTLTMGAAFDISRGWLWSKVCEKSWRKSTRKYLDRLSVHLTAQQ
;
A
#
# COMPACT_ATOMS: atom_id res chain seq x y z
N MET A 1 -11.37 30.13 2.89
CA MET A 1 -10.09 30.33 3.61
C MET A 1 -8.87 29.71 2.91
N LYS A 2 -8.87 28.42 2.52
CA LYS A 2 -7.72 27.76 1.87
C LYS A 2 -7.28 28.36 0.52
N LEU A 3 -8.20 28.94 -0.26
CA LEU A 3 -7.89 29.55 -1.57
C LEU A 3 -7.12 30.87 -1.41
N VAL A 4 -7.59 31.75 -0.53
CA VAL A 4 -6.96 33.06 -0.26
C VAL A 4 -5.52 32.89 0.25
N LEU A 5 -5.31 31.93 1.15
CA LEU A 5 -3.97 31.64 1.68
C LEU A 5 -3.03 31.15 0.56
N LYS A 6 -3.49 30.26 -0.33
CA LYS A 6 -2.69 29.80 -1.48
C LYS A 6 -2.32 30.94 -2.43
N THR A 7 -3.27 31.83 -2.72
CA THR A 7 -3.01 33.00 -3.59
C THR A 7 -1.97 33.92 -2.97
N LEU A 8 -2.05 34.16 -1.66
CA LEU A 8 -1.10 35.01 -0.94
C LEU A 8 0.32 34.40 -0.93
N TYR A 9 0.44 33.09 -0.70
CA TYR A 9 1.72 32.38 -0.78
C TYR A 9 2.34 32.46 -2.19
N LEU A 10 1.53 32.31 -3.24
CA LEU A 10 2.00 32.41 -4.62
C LEU A 10 2.51 33.82 -4.94
N MET A 11 1.79 34.85 -4.50
CA MET A 11 2.21 36.24 -4.68
C MET A 11 3.52 36.56 -3.97
N LEU A 12 3.68 36.10 -2.71
CA LEU A 12 4.93 36.27 -1.96
C LEU A 12 6.10 35.56 -2.65
N PHE A 13 5.88 34.36 -3.18
CA PHE A 13 6.91 33.61 -3.89
C PHE A 13 7.36 34.33 -5.18
N ILE A 14 6.40 34.84 -5.97
CA ILE A 14 6.70 35.61 -7.19
C ILE A 14 7.46 36.90 -6.85
N ALA A 15 7.03 37.64 -5.83
CA ALA A 15 7.68 38.88 -5.41
C ALA A 15 9.12 38.64 -4.91
N GLY A 16 9.33 37.58 -4.12
CA GLY A 16 10.66 37.18 -3.66
C GLY A 16 11.58 36.79 -4.83
N TYR A 17 11.05 36.06 -5.80
CA TYR A 17 11.78 35.64 -6.99
C TYR A 17 12.25 36.82 -7.85
N ILE A 18 11.35 37.77 -8.11
CA ILE A 18 11.67 39.00 -8.84
C ILE A 18 12.75 39.79 -8.11
N SER A 19 12.67 39.87 -6.78
CA SER A 19 13.65 40.60 -5.96
C SER A 19 15.05 40.00 -6.07
N ILE A 20 15.18 38.67 -5.99
CA ILE A 20 16.48 37.97 -6.13
C ILE A 20 17.06 38.17 -7.54
N TYR A 21 16.21 38.12 -8.57
CA TYR A 21 16.63 38.36 -9.95
C TYR A 21 17.17 39.78 -10.17
N VAL A 22 16.48 40.79 -9.62
CA VAL A 22 16.92 42.19 -9.67
C VAL A 22 18.24 42.37 -8.93
N VAL A 23 18.42 41.76 -7.75
CA VAL A 23 19.69 41.80 -7.00
C VAL A 23 20.83 41.19 -7.82
N GLY A 24 20.62 40.05 -8.47
CA GLY A 24 21.62 39.44 -9.34
C GLY A 24 22.06 40.36 -10.49
N ILE A 25 21.12 41.06 -11.12
CA ILE A 25 21.42 42.05 -12.18
C ILE A 25 22.19 43.25 -11.62
N LEU A 26 21.81 43.76 -10.45
CA LEU A 26 22.46 44.91 -9.85
C LEU A 26 23.90 44.58 -9.43
N VAL A 27 24.14 43.39 -8.86
CA VAL A 27 25.48 42.90 -8.52
C VAL A 27 26.35 42.77 -9.78
N ALA A 28 25.79 42.21 -10.86
CA ALA A 28 26.49 42.11 -12.14
C ALA A 28 26.90 43.49 -12.70
N LYS A 29 26.03 44.51 -12.53
CA LYS A 29 26.31 45.89 -12.96
C LYS A 29 27.26 46.64 -12.03
N ALA A 30 27.36 46.24 -10.76
CA ALA A 30 28.18 46.90 -9.74
C ALA A 30 29.67 46.51 -9.78
N GLY A 31 30.08 45.67 -10.73
CA GLY A 31 31.49 45.32 -10.96
C GLY A 31 31.84 43.85 -10.68
N ASP A 32 30.87 43.02 -10.28
CA ASP A 32 31.07 41.58 -10.09
C ASP A 32 30.11 40.76 -10.98
N PRO A 33 30.42 40.63 -12.28
CA PRO A 33 29.58 39.91 -13.24
C PRO A 33 29.53 38.40 -12.99
N GLU A 34 30.58 37.81 -12.40
CA GLU A 34 30.63 36.38 -12.08
C GLU A 34 29.64 36.06 -10.96
N LEU A 35 29.65 36.83 -9.87
CA LEU A 35 28.71 36.63 -8.76
C LEU A 35 27.26 36.89 -9.19
N GLY A 36 27.03 37.96 -9.97
CA GLY A 36 25.69 38.29 -10.47
C GLY A 36 25.11 37.20 -11.39
N SER A 37 25.93 36.64 -12.29
CA SER A 37 25.51 35.54 -13.16
C SER A 37 25.26 34.23 -12.40
N ALA A 38 26.07 33.92 -11.38
CA ALA A 38 25.88 32.75 -10.53
C ALA A 38 24.54 32.81 -9.76
N ILE A 39 24.17 33.99 -9.24
CA ILE A 39 22.88 34.21 -8.56
C ILE A 39 21.71 33.96 -9.52
N VAL A 40 21.77 34.51 -10.73
CA VAL A 40 20.71 34.34 -11.73
C VAL A 40 20.56 32.88 -12.15
N LEU A 41 21.67 32.20 -12.46
CA LEU A 41 21.65 30.80 -12.89
C LEU A 41 21.12 29.86 -11.81
N THR A 42 21.53 30.06 -10.55
CA THR A 42 21.04 29.27 -9.41
C THR A 42 19.54 29.45 -9.23
N THR A 43 19.07 30.69 -9.36
CA THR A 43 17.65 31.07 -9.22
C THR A 43 16.80 30.43 -10.33
N ILE A 44 17.29 30.42 -11.57
CA ILE A 44 16.65 29.70 -12.69
C ILE A 44 16.63 28.19 -12.43
N GLY A 45 17.75 27.60 -12.02
CA GLY A 45 17.86 26.16 -11.75
C GLY A 45 16.88 25.70 -10.67
N LEU A 46 16.79 26.42 -9.55
CA LEU A 46 15.83 26.13 -8.49
C LEU A 46 14.38 26.23 -8.97
N THR A 47 14.07 27.17 -9.86
CA THR A 47 12.73 27.32 -10.44
C THR A 47 12.37 26.16 -11.33
N VAL A 48 13.30 25.72 -12.19
CA VAL A 48 13.09 24.54 -13.04
C VAL A 48 12.84 23.31 -12.18
N VAL A 49 13.64 23.09 -11.13
CA VAL A 49 13.43 21.98 -10.19
C VAL A 49 12.07 22.07 -9.51
N ALA A 50 11.69 23.24 -8.98
CA ALA A 50 10.39 23.44 -8.34
C ALA A 50 9.23 23.21 -9.32
N LEU A 51 9.36 23.63 -10.58
CA LEU A 51 8.35 23.47 -11.61
C LEU A 51 8.24 22.00 -12.06
N LEU A 52 9.35 21.28 -12.16
CA LEU A 52 9.35 19.83 -12.41
C LEU A 52 8.70 19.05 -11.26
N LEU A 53 8.99 19.41 -10.00
CA LEU A 53 8.34 18.84 -8.83
C LEU A 53 6.84 19.17 -8.80
N TRP A 54 6.47 20.40 -9.15
CA TRP A 54 5.08 20.81 -9.23
C TRP A 54 4.33 20.06 -10.33
N VAL A 55 4.84 20.00 -11.56
CA VAL A 55 4.25 19.24 -12.67
C VAL A 55 4.17 17.75 -12.34
N GLY A 56 5.20 17.16 -11.72
CA GLY A 56 5.17 15.77 -11.27
C GLY A 56 4.11 15.50 -10.20
N SER A 57 3.95 16.40 -9.23
CA SER A 57 2.92 16.32 -8.19
C SER A 57 1.51 16.52 -8.75
N ASN A 58 1.35 17.45 -9.69
CA ASN A 58 0.04 17.81 -10.25
C ASN A 58 -0.43 16.80 -11.30
N ASN A 59 0.49 16.17 -12.05
CA ASN A 59 0.18 15.02 -12.90
C ASN A 59 -0.20 13.78 -12.08
N SER A 60 0.33 13.66 -10.86
CA SER A 60 -0.11 12.63 -9.92
C SER A 60 -1.53 12.93 -9.41
N ALA A 61 -1.90 14.19 -9.18
CA ALA A 61 -3.25 14.59 -8.78
C ALA A 61 -4.28 14.58 -9.94
N ALA A 62 -3.85 14.87 -11.18
CA ALA A 62 -4.70 14.95 -12.37
C ALA A 62 -5.01 13.59 -13.01
N ARG A 63 -4.25 12.53 -12.66
CA ARG A 63 -4.72 11.15 -12.85
C ARG A 63 -5.76 10.87 -11.77
N ALA A 64 -6.96 11.40 -11.93
CA ALA A 64 -8.11 10.90 -11.22
C ALA A 64 -8.23 9.41 -11.56
N ALA A 65 -7.83 8.53 -10.63
CA ALA A 65 -8.01 7.11 -10.79
C ALA A 65 -9.51 6.87 -11.07
N LYS A 66 -9.80 6.26 -12.21
CA LYS A 66 -11.15 5.81 -12.54
C LYS A 66 -11.52 4.81 -11.45
N ALA A 67 -12.71 4.97 -10.85
CA ALA A 67 -13.21 3.99 -9.91
C ALA A 67 -13.21 2.61 -10.58
N GLY A 68 -12.75 1.61 -9.85
CA GLY A 68 -12.58 0.26 -10.38
C GLY A 68 -11.99 -0.67 -9.34
N THR A 69 -12.08 -1.97 -9.64
CA THR A 69 -11.53 -3.02 -8.80
C THR A 69 -10.16 -3.41 -9.35
N VAL A 70 -9.14 -3.39 -8.50
CA VAL A 70 -7.81 -3.93 -8.83
C VAL A 70 -7.64 -5.26 -8.12
N THR A 71 -7.25 -6.28 -8.88
CA THR A 71 -6.98 -7.63 -8.38
C THR A 71 -5.51 -7.96 -8.47
N VAL A 72 -4.97 -8.55 -7.41
CA VAL A 72 -3.57 -9.02 -7.33
C VAL A 72 -3.55 -10.40 -6.68
N GLU A 73 -2.64 -11.25 -7.14
CA GLU A 73 -2.56 -12.65 -6.69
C GLU A 73 -1.10 -13.10 -6.57
N GLU A 74 -0.82 -13.96 -5.59
CA GLU A 74 0.47 -14.63 -5.40
C GLU A 74 0.24 -16.11 -5.07
N THR A 75 1.06 -16.98 -5.67
CA THR A 75 0.92 -18.44 -5.55
C THR A 75 2.22 -19.08 -5.06
N ALA A 76 2.09 -20.14 -4.27
CA ALA A 76 3.18 -21.05 -3.89
C ALA A 76 2.71 -22.51 -3.85
N ALA A 77 3.64 -23.42 -4.13
CA ALA A 77 3.41 -24.87 -4.05
C ALA A 77 3.98 -25.43 -2.74
N PHE A 78 3.30 -26.43 -2.18
CA PHE A 78 3.68 -27.12 -0.95
C PHE A 78 3.57 -28.63 -1.15
N ASN A 79 4.57 -29.37 -0.66
CA ASN A 79 4.59 -30.83 -0.71
C ASN A 79 3.87 -31.44 0.51
N VAL A 80 2.66 -30.95 0.80
CA VAL A 80 1.79 -31.43 1.88
C VAL A 80 0.33 -31.43 1.41
N ASP A 81 -0.49 -32.22 2.08
CA ASP A 81 -1.93 -32.30 1.83
C ASP A 81 -2.63 -30.93 2.04
N PRO A 82 -3.61 -30.55 1.20
CA PRO A 82 -4.38 -29.31 1.35
C PRO A 82 -4.97 -29.12 2.75
N LEU A 83 -5.47 -30.17 3.40
CA LEU A 83 -6.07 -30.10 4.72
C LEU A 83 -5.03 -29.71 5.79
N LYS A 84 -3.77 -30.14 5.64
CA LYS A 84 -2.67 -29.74 6.52
C LYS A 84 -2.32 -28.26 6.34
N VAL A 85 -2.32 -27.75 5.10
CA VAL A 85 -2.11 -26.31 4.88
C VAL A 85 -3.28 -25.52 5.46
N TRP A 86 -4.51 -25.97 5.22
CA TRP A 86 -5.73 -25.34 5.70
C TRP A 86 -5.78 -25.24 7.23
N SER A 87 -5.48 -26.33 7.94
CA SER A 87 -5.49 -26.34 9.40
C SER A 87 -4.47 -25.38 10.03
N VAL A 88 -3.40 -25.04 9.29
CA VAL A 88 -2.40 -24.05 9.71
C VAL A 88 -2.87 -22.63 9.41
N ILE A 89 -3.41 -22.35 8.23
CA ILE A 89 -3.72 -20.97 7.82
C ILE A 89 -5.10 -20.47 8.26
N ARG A 90 -6.04 -21.37 8.55
CA ARG A 90 -7.43 -21.01 8.85
C ARG A 90 -7.65 -20.40 10.24
N PRO A 91 -7.02 -20.90 11.33
CA PRO A 91 -7.14 -20.27 12.64
C PRO A 91 -6.53 -18.87 12.62
N ALA A 92 -7.22 -17.89 13.20
CA ALA A 92 -6.74 -16.52 13.27
C ALA A 92 -5.40 -16.44 14.01
N GLU A 93 -5.27 -17.22 15.08
CA GLU A 93 -4.12 -17.28 15.99
C GLU A 93 -2.83 -17.61 15.25
N SER A 94 -2.88 -18.40 14.17
CA SER A 94 -1.73 -18.74 13.35
C SER A 94 -1.12 -17.55 12.62
N ALA A 95 -1.86 -16.46 12.44
CA ALA A 95 -1.36 -15.30 11.73
C ALA A 95 -0.14 -14.66 12.40
N VAL A 96 0.08 -14.86 13.71
CA VAL A 96 1.28 -14.38 14.41
C VAL A 96 2.58 -15.03 13.91
N LEU A 97 2.48 -16.21 13.30
CA LEU A 97 3.62 -16.95 12.76
C LEU A 97 4.03 -16.45 11.37
N PHE A 98 3.05 -16.00 10.57
CA PHE A 98 3.24 -15.81 9.13
C PHE A 98 3.11 -14.35 8.69
N SER A 99 2.32 -13.55 9.41
CA SER A 99 2.10 -12.12 9.11
C SER A 99 2.94 -11.21 10.01
N ASP A 100 2.67 -9.91 9.99
CA ASP A 100 3.26 -8.94 10.93
C ASP A 100 2.36 -8.69 12.16
N ALA A 101 1.29 -9.49 12.35
CA ALA A 101 0.44 -9.46 13.54
C ALA A 101 1.24 -9.86 14.80
N GLN A 102 1.07 -9.08 15.86
CA GLN A 102 1.58 -9.40 17.19
C GLN A 102 0.59 -10.24 18.00
N ARG A 103 -0.71 -10.05 17.78
CA ARG A 103 -1.79 -10.86 18.36
C ARG A 103 -2.83 -11.12 17.29
N ALA A 104 -3.45 -12.30 17.34
CA ALA A 104 -4.56 -12.63 16.48
C ALA A 104 -5.49 -13.61 17.20
N PHE A 105 -6.79 -13.47 17.00
CA PHE A 105 -7.81 -14.30 17.63
C PHE A 105 -9.14 -14.24 16.87
N THR A 106 -9.93 -15.30 16.97
CA THR A 106 -11.34 -15.27 16.54
C THR A 106 -12.15 -14.39 17.49
N VAL A 107 -12.97 -13.49 16.95
CA VAL A 107 -13.79 -12.56 17.73
C VAL A 107 -14.86 -13.35 18.50
N PRO A 108 -14.94 -13.23 19.84
CA PRO A 108 -15.92 -13.98 20.63
C PRO A 108 -17.36 -13.67 20.21
N GLY A 109 -18.19 -14.72 20.10
CA GLY A 109 -19.61 -14.59 19.78
C GLY A 109 -19.95 -14.52 18.29
N THR A 110 -18.96 -14.60 17.39
CA THR A 110 -19.23 -14.74 15.95
C THR A 110 -19.45 -16.19 15.54
N PRO A 111 -20.13 -16.47 14.42
CA PRO A 111 -20.23 -17.82 13.85
C PRO A 111 -18.87 -18.47 13.63
N LEU A 112 -18.85 -19.80 13.50
CA LEU A 112 -17.72 -20.55 12.97
C LEU A 112 -17.91 -20.72 11.47
N GLY A 113 -16.87 -20.44 10.68
CA GLY A 113 -16.95 -20.47 9.21
C GLY A 113 -17.50 -19.17 8.64
N VAL A 114 -18.49 -19.22 7.73
CA VAL A 114 -19.09 -18.01 7.14
C VAL A 114 -19.73 -17.13 8.21
N GLY A 115 -19.37 -15.84 8.22
CA GLY A 115 -19.73 -14.86 9.24
C GLY A 115 -18.77 -14.77 10.42
N GLU A 116 -17.81 -15.69 10.54
CA GLU A 116 -16.74 -15.61 11.55
C GLU A 116 -15.95 -14.31 11.37
N GLN A 117 -15.69 -13.61 12.48
CA GLN A 117 -14.78 -12.48 12.46
C GLN A 117 -13.46 -12.84 13.13
N GLN A 118 -12.38 -12.33 12.55
CA GLN A 118 -11.02 -12.54 13.05
C GLN A 118 -10.37 -11.19 13.26
N CYS A 119 -9.75 -11.00 14.42
CA CYS A 119 -9.06 -9.77 14.78
C CYS A 119 -7.54 -9.99 14.74
N PHE A 120 -6.82 -9.04 14.15
CA PHE A 120 -5.37 -8.99 14.07
C PHE A 120 -4.88 -7.66 14.63
N ILE A 121 -3.93 -7.70 15.56
CA ILE A 121 -3.34 -6.52 16.17
C ILE A 121 -1.86 -6.48 15.77
N GLY A 122 -1.47 -5.43 15.06
CA GLY A 122 -0.10 -5.15 14.66
C GLY A 122 0.78 -4.68 15.82
N ARG A 123 2.10 -4.63 15.58
CA ARG A 123 3.09 -4.12 16.57
C ARG A 123 2.94 -2.64 16.88
N ASP A 124 2.36 -1.89 15.96
CA ASP A 124 1.99 -0.48 16.11
C ASP A 124 0.70 -0.27 16.91
N GLY A 125 0.06 -1.36 17.35
CA GLY A 125 -1.23 -1.34 18.05
C GLY A 125 -2.42 -1.19 17.13
N ALA A 126 -2.24 -1.11 15.80
CA ALA A 126 -3.34 -1.04 14.87
C ALA A 126 -4.11 -2.36 14.86
N ALA A 127 -5.44 -2.28 14.96
CA ALA A 127 -6.32 -3.43 14.90
C ALA A 127 -7.02 -3.50 13.54
N CYS A 128 -7.05 -4.69 12.95
CA CYS A 128 -7.80 -5.01 11.75
C CYS A 128 -8.75 -6.15 12.04
N ILE A 129 -10.00 -6.04 11.60
CA ILE A 129 -10.98 -7.13 11.69
C ILE A 129 -11.37 -7.51 10.27
N ILE A 130 -11.33 -8.81 9.98
CA ILE A 130 -11.88 -9.38 8.76
C ILE A 130 -13.06 -10.29 9.11
N GLU A 131 -13.96 -10.48 8.15
CA GLU A 131 -15.08 -11.41 8.23
C GLU A 131 -14.95 -12.42 7.09
N VAL A 132 -15.13 -13.70 7.41
CA VAL A 132 -15.24 -14.77 6.42
C VAL A 132 -16.59 -14.64 5.73
N ILE A 133 -16.59 -14.43 4.42
CA ILE A 133 -17.82 -14.21 3.63
C ILE A 133 -18.19 -15.40 2.76
N ASP A 134 -17.25 -16.30 2.52
CA ASP A 134 -17.45 -17.53 1.76
C ASP A 134 -16.38 -18.55 2.17
N GLU A 135 -16.74 -19.83 2.20
CA GLU A 135 -15.85 -20.91 2.63
C GLU A 135 -16.29 -22.27 2.08
N GLU A 136 -15.35 -22.98 1.45
CA GLU A 136 -15.45 -24.39 1.07
C GLU A 136 -14.21 -25.11 1.60
N VAL A 137 -14.31 -25.75 2.76
CA VAL A 137 -13.16 -26.42 3.40
C VAL A 137 -12.73 -27.66 2.61
N PRO A 138 -11.42 -27.91 2.39
CA PRO A 138 -10.26 -27.06 2.64
C PRO A 138 -9.79 -26.27 1.41
N ARG A 139 -10.67 -26.06 0.42
CA ARG A 139 -10.31 -25.60 -0.94
C ARG A 139 -10.32 -24.09 -1.09
N TRP A 140 -11.24 -23.39 -0.43
CA TRP A 140 -11.48 -21.98 -0.70
C TRP A 140 -11.99 -21.23 0.51
N ALA A 141 -11.51 -20.01 0.72
CA ALA A 141 -12.17 -19.01 1.55
C ALA A 141 -12.04 -17.62 0.94
N ALA A 142 -13.05 -16.80 1.16
CA ALA A 142 -13.00 -15.37 0.91
C ALA A 142 -13.28 -14.60 2.20
N THR A 143 -12.54 -13.53 2.42
CA THR A 143 -12.73 -12.63 3.55
C THR A 143 -12.90 -11.20 3.07
N LYS A 144 -13.58 -10.37 3.87
CA LYS A 144 -13.64 -8.90 3.68
C LYS A 144 -13.13 -8.21 4.93
N THR A 145 -12.50 -7.06 4.77
CA THR A 145 -12.18 -6.19 5.92
C THR A 145 -13.45 -5.50 6.42
N VAL A 146 -13.70 -5.56 7.73
CA VAL A 146 -14.83 -4.91 8.41
C VAL A 146 -14.41 -3.63 9.11
N THR A 147 -13.16 -3.53 9.56
CA THR A 147 -12.62 -2.30 10.14
C THR A 147 -12.58 -1.16 9.12
N PRO A 148 -12.84 0.11 9.51
CA PRO A 148 -12.74 1.25 8.61
C PRO A 148 -11.30 1.48 8.13
N THR A 149 -10.95 0.97 6.95
CA THR A 149 -9.61 1.11 6.35
C THR A 149 -9.57 2.12 5.19
N GLY A 150 -10.72 2.71 4.85
CA GLY A 150 -10.87 3.63 3.72
C GLY A 150 -10.87 2.96 2.34
N VAL A 151 -10.53 1.67 2.25
CA VAL A 151 -10.56 0.87 1.02
C VAL A 151 -11.20 -0.49 1.32
N ALA A 152 -12.35 -0.76 0.72
CA ALA A 152 -12.95 -2.08 0.82
C ALA A 152 -12.03 -3.11 0.15
N THR A 153 -11.60 -4.09 0.93
CA THR A 153 -10.66 -5.12 0.50
C THR A 153 -11.33 -6.47 0.68
N ARG A 154 -11.29 -7.29 -0.37
CA ARG A 154 -11.61 -8.72 -0.29
C ARG A 154 -10.33 -9.51 -0.49
N GLN A 155 -10.10 -10.52 0.35
CA GLN A 155 -9.00 -11.45 0.19
C GLN A 155 -9.53 -12.84 -0.10
N THR A 156 -8.78 -13.60 -0.89
CA THR A 156 -9.14 -14.97 -1.26
C THR A 156 -7.97 -15.91 -1.00
N TYR A 157 -8.31 -17.14 -0.62
CA TYR A 157 -7.37 -18.22 -0.35
C TYR A 157 -7.86 -19.43 -1.12
N LYS A 158 -7.09 -19.92 -2.09
CA LYS A 158 -7.42 -21.10 -2.90
C LYS A 158 -6.37 -22.17 -2.73
N LEU A 159 -6.77 -23.35 -2.29
CA LEU A 159 -5.95 -24.55 -2.28
C LEU A 159 -6.38 -25.48 -3.38
N GLU A 160 -5.45 -25.80 -4.28
CA GLU A 160 -5.64 -26.76 -5.35
C GLU A 160 -4.72 -27.96 -5.12
N PRO A 161 -5.25 -29.19 -5.05
CA PRO A 161 -4.43 -30.38 -4.90
C PRO A 161 -3.57 -30.61 -6.14
N THR A 162 -2.36 -31.13 -5.93
CA THR A 162 -1.44 -31.58 -6.98
C THR A 162 -1.02 -33.02 -6.70
N PRO A 163 -0.43 -33.76 -7.66
CA PRO A 163 0.02 -35.13 -7.42
C PRO A 163 1.02 -35.29 -6.25
N SER A 164 1.75 -34.23 -5.89
CA SER A 164 2.77 -34.24 -4.84
C SER A 164 2.43 -33.39 -3.61
N GLY A 165 1.22 -32.80 -3.55
CA GLY A 165 0.83 -31.90 -2.47
C GLY A 165 -0.28 -30.94 -2.89
N CYS A 166 -0.04 -29.64 -2.79
CA CYS A 166 -1.01 -28.61 -3.16
C CYS A 166 -0.37 -27.27 -3.56
N THR A 167 -1.16 -26.39 -4.18
CA THR A 167 -0.82 -24.99 -4.43
C THR A 167 -1.77 -24.08 -3.68
N LEU A 168 -1.23 -23.12 -2.92
CA LEU A 168 -1.99 -22.02 -2.33
C LEU A 168 -1.86 -20.79 -3.20
N THR A 169 -2.99 -20.27 -3.67
CA THR A 169 -3.09 -18.95 -4.30
C THR A 169 -3.79 -18.01 -3.32
N MET A 170 -3.10 -16.95 -2.93
CA MET A 170 -3.66 -15.85 -2.16
C MET A 170 -3.97 -14.70 -3.10
N GLY A 171 -5.20 -14.20 -3.08
CA GLY A 171 -5.65 -13.08 -3.89
C GLY A 171 -6.14 -11.92 -3.03
N ALA A 172 -6.12 -10.71 -3.59
CA ALA A 172 -6.79 -9.55 -3.04
C ALA A 172 -7.44 -8.72 -4.13
N ALA A 173 -8.67 -8.27 -3.88
CA ALA A 173 -9.42 -7.32 -4.68
C ALA A 173 -9.63 -6.05 -3.87
N PHE A 174 -9.24 -4.92 -4.45
CA PHE A 174 -9.34 -3.59 -3.84
C PHE A 174 -10.33 -2.74 -4.62
N ASP A 175 -11.39 -2.28 -3.95
CA ASP A 175 -12.36 -1.37 -4.55
C ASP A 175 -11.87 0.07 -4.37
N ILE A 176 -11.35 0.64 -5.45
CA ILE A 176 -10.74 1.96 -5.45
C ILE A 176 -11.82 3.01 -5.71
N SER A 177 -12.10 3.84 -4.71
CA SER A 177 -12.98 5.00 -4.88
C SER A 177 -12.31 6.08 -5.74
N ARG A 178 -13.13 6.93 -6.39
CA ARG A 178 -12.60 8.10 -7.13
C ARG A 178 -11.71 8.96 -6.23
N GLY A 179 -10.50 9.27 -6.69
CA GLY A 179 -9.52 10.09 -5.96
C GLY A 179 -8.49 9.30 -5.14
N TRP A 180 -8.64 7.97 -5.02
CA TRP A 180 -7.62 7.12 -4.44
C TRP A 180 -6.76 6.50 -5.55
N LEU A 181 -5.43 6.61 -5.45
CA LEU A 181 -4.51 6.09 -6.47
C LEU A 181 -3.90 4.78 -5.99
N TRP A 182 -4.42 3.66 -6.52
CA TRP A 182 -3.66 2.42 -6.45
C TRP A 182 -2.40 2.56 -7.31
N SER A 183 -1.26 2.58 -6.64
CA SER A 183 0.03 2.72 -7.30
C SER A 183 0.67 1.34 -7.50
N LYS A 184 1.57 1.22 -8.49
CA LYS A 184 2.44 0.04 -8.61
C LYS A 184 3.26 -0.22 -7.34
N VAL A 185 3.47 0.80 -6.51
CA VAL A 185 4.14 0.65 -5.21
C VAL A 185 3.26 -0.11 -4.23
N CYS A 186 1.95 0.18 -4.19
CA CYS A 186 0.97 -0.55 -3.37
C CYS A 186 0.91 -2.03 -3.78
N GLU A 187 0.79 -2.31 -5.08
CA GLU A 187 0.83 -3.69 -5.60
C GLU A 187 2.13 -4.40 -5.23
N LYS A 188 3.29 -3.79 -5.48
CA LYS A 188 4.58 -4.38 -5.14
C LYS A 188 4.71 -4.65 -3.64
N SER A 189 4.20 -3.75 -2.80
CA SER A 189 4.20 -3.92 -1.35
C SER A 189 3.32 -5.10 -0.93
N TRP A 190 2.10 -5.21 -1.49
CA TRP A 190 1.20 -6.33 -1.21
C TRP A 190 1.84 -7.66 -1.64
N ARG A 191 2.33 -7.75 -2.88
CA ARG A 191 3.00 -8.95 -3.40
C ARG A 191 4.19 -9.37 -2.53
N LYS A 192 5.02 -8.41 -2.11
CA LYS A 192 6.15 -8.66 -1.21
C LYS A 192 5.70 -9.22 0.15
N SER A 193 4.64 -8.66 0.72
CA SER A 193 4.09 -9.13 2.00
C SER A 193 3.51 -10.54 1.88
N THR A 194 2.72 -10.80 0.85
CA THR A 194 2.11 -12.12 0.59
C THR A 194 3.18 -13.16 0.30
N ARG A 195 4.22 -12.82 -0.48
CA ARG A 195 5.35 -13.72 -0.71
C ARG A 195 6.06 -14.10 0.59
N LYS A 196 6.36 -13.12 1.46
CA LYS A 196 6.96 -13.36 2.78
C LYS A 196 6.09 -14.28 3.66
N TYR A 197 4.76 -14.12 3.61
CA TYR A 197 3.83 -15.01 4.29
C TYR A 197 3.95 -16.46 3.78
N LEU A 198 3.90 -16.66 2.45
CA LEU A 198 4.00 -17.97 1.82
C LEU A 198 5.33 -18.66 2.11
N ASP A 199 6.43 -17.89 2.11
CA ASP A 199 7.77 -18.40 2.43
C ASP A 199 7.85 -18.89 3.89
N ARG A 200 7.31 -18.12 4.84
CA ARG A 200 7.25 -18.51 6.27
C ARG A 200 6.37 -19.73 6.49
N LEU A 201 5.24 -19.81 5.79
CA LEU A 201 4.36 -20.98 5.82
C LEU A 201 5.08 -22.23 5.33
N SER A 202 5.84 -22.12 4.23
CA SER A 202 6.64 -23.24 3.69
C SER A 202 7.65 -23.78 4.70
N VAL A 203 8.40 -22.87 5.35
CA VAL A 203 9.36 -23.24 6.41
C VAL A 203 8.65 -23.95 7.56
N HIS A 204 7.50 -23.43 8.01
CA HIS A 204 6.75 -24.02 9.12
C HIS A 204 6.20 -25.41 8.79
N LEU A 205 5.62 -25.58 7.59
CA LEU A 205 5.09 -26.87 7.15
C LEU A 205 6.18 -27.94 7.01
N THR A 206 7.39 -27.54 6.60
CA THR A 206 8.56 -28.43 6.50
C THR A 206 9.08 -28.85 7.86
N ALA A 207 9.04 -27.96 8.86
CA ALA A 207 9.50 -28.26 10.23
C ALA A 207 8.56 -29.22 11.00
N GLN A 208 7.33 -29.44 10.50
CA GLN A 208 6.35 -30.37 11.07
C GLN A 208 6.25 -31.70 10.30
N GLN A 209 7.25 -32.03 9.49
CA GLN A 209 7.39 -33.33 8.84
C GLN A 209 8.44 -34.14 9.59
#